data_AF-A0A383AE79-F1
#
_entry.id   AF-A0A383AE79-F1
#
_cell.length_a   1.000
_cell.length_b   1.000
_cell.length_c   1.000
_cell.angle_alpha   90.00
_cell.angle_beta   90.00
_cell.angle_gamma   90.00
#
_symmetry.space_group_name_H-M   'P 1'
#
loop_
_entity.id
_entity.type
_entity.pdbx_description
1 polymer ?
#
loop_
_entity_poly.entity_id
_entity_poly.type
_entity_poly.pdbx_seq_one_letter_code
_entity_poly.pdbx_strand_id
1 'polypeptide(L)'
;VYNHEIILHVNEGTDGTLDFVKNQKIKHTYTKNNVGLCTAINLAAAEATTKYLLYSHDDMYFCPEWDVSLLNEIKEIKHDNFFL
;
A
#
# COMPACT_ATOMS: atom_id res chain seq x y z
N VAL A 1 -10.79 14.30 2.18
CA VAL A 1 -9.76 13.43 2.76
C VAL A 1 -10.40 12.06 2.93
N TYR A 2 -9.98 11.12 2.09
CA TYR A 2 -10.63 9.80 2.00
C TYR A 2 -10.25 8.93 3.19
N ASN A 3 -11.12 7.99 3.55
CA ASN A 3 -10.73 6.92 4.46
C ASN A 3 -10.00 5.85 3.64
N HIS A 4 -8.68 5.79 3.76
CA HIS A 4 -7.83 4.93 2.94
C HIS A 4 -7.72 3.53 3.55
N GLU A 5 -7.82 2.50 2.70
CA GLU A 5 -7.48 1.13 3.08
C GLU A 5 -5.94 0.99 3.07
N ILE A 6 -5.36 0.60 4.22
CA ILE A 6 -3.92 0.40 4.34
C ILE A 6 -3.66 -1.10 4.44
N ILE A 7 -2.88 -1.63 3.49
CA ILE A 7 -2.43 -3.02 3.46
C ILE A 7 -0.92 -3.04 3.44
N LEU A 8 -0.31 -3.62 4.47
CA LEU A 8 1.14 -3.69 4.60
C LEU A 8 1.63 -5.11 4.29
N HIS A 9 2.67 -5.25 3.46
CA HIS A 9 3.36 -6.54 3.33
C HIS A 9 4.55 -6.59 4.28
N VAL A 10 4.58 -7.59 5.16
CA VAL A 10 5.76 -7.85 6.01
C VAL A 10 6.60 -8.92 5.35
N ASN A 11 7.81 -8.52 4.93
CA ASN A 11 8.79 -9.39 4.31
C ASN A 11 9.73 -9.92 5.41
N GLU A 12 9.75 -11.24 5.65
CA GLU A 12 10.51 -11.94 6.72
C GLU A 12 10.03 -11.68 8.15
N GLY A 13 9.86 -10.41 8.54
CA GLY A 13 9.31 -10.01 9.83
C GLY A 13 10.16 -10.37 11.05
N THR A 14 11.48 -10.52 10.88
CA THR A 14 12.44 -10.93 11.93
C THR A 14 12.88 -9.80 12.86
N ASP A 15 12.48 -8.57 12.54
CA ASP A 15 12.84 -7.31 13.23
C ASP A 15 11.76 -6.80 14.20
N GLY A 16 10.67 -7.56 14.37
CA GLY A 16 9.51 -7.16 15.18
C GLY A 16 8.41 -6.43 14.39
N THR A 17 8.61 -6.15 13.09
CA THR A 17 7.61 -5.50 12.25
C THR A 17 6.30 -6.31 12.18
N LEU A 18 6.38 -7.65 12.09
CA LEU A 18 5.18 -8.49 12.07
C LEU A 18 4.34 -8.36 13.36
N ASP A 19 5.01 -8.31 14.50
CA ASP A 19 4.34 -8.18 15.81
C ASP A 19 3.72 -6.80 15.98
N PHE A 20 4.43 -5.74 15.55
CA PHE A 20 3.90 -4.38 15.54
C PHE A 20 2.59 -4.29 14.74
N VAL A 21 2.60 -4.80 13.50
CA VAL A 21 1.46 -4.75 12.58
C VAL A 21 0.25 -5.52 13.15
N LYS A 22 0.49 -6.70 13.75
CA LYS A 22 -0.56 -7.47 14.44
C LYS A 22 -1.14 -6.72 15.64
N ASN A 23 -0.29 -6.12 16.48
CA ASN A 23 -0.71 -5.39 17.67
C ASN A 23 -1.53 -4.14 17.33
N GLN A 24 -1.15 -3.42 16.27
CA GLN A 24 -1.89 -2.26 15.76
C GLN A 24 -3.16 -2.65 14.97
N LYS A 25 -3.40 -3.95 14.75
CA LYS A 25 -4.51 -4.48 13.94
C LYS A 25 -4.55 -3.91 12.52
N ILE A 26 -3.36 -3.68 11.95
CA ILE A 26 -3.21 -3.22 10.56
C ILE A 26 -3.42 -4.43 9.65
N LYS A 27 -4.21 -4.26 8.58
CA LYS A 27 -4.40 -5.30 7.56
C LYS A 27 -3.07 -5.56 6.86
N HIS A 28 -2.66 -6.82 6.78
CA HIS A 28 -1.34 -7.17 6.27
C HIS A 28 -1.29 -8.52 5.59
N THR A 29 -0.29 -8.67 4.73
CA THR A 29 0.18 -9.96 4.21
C THR A 29 1.59 -10.22 4.75
N TYR A 30 2.01 -11.48 4.77
CA TYR A 30 3.29 -11.88 5.36
C TYR A 30 3.92 -13.01 4.56
N THR A 31 5.24 -12.94 4.39
CA THR A 31 6.05 -14.04 3.89
C THR A 31 7.21 -14.32 4.83
N LYS A 32 7.51 -15.60 5.06
CA LYS A 32 8.56 -16.03 6.00
C LYS A 32 9.98 -15.70 5.52
N ASN A 33 10.19 -15.66 4.21
CA ASN A 33 11.48 -15.38 3.57
C ASN A 33 11.34 -14.13 2.70
N ASN A 34 12.44 -13.45 2.40
CA ASN A 34 12.40 -12.30 1.49
C ASN A 34 11.98 -12.73 0.08
N VAL A 35 10.77 -12.33 -0.35
CA VAL A 35 10.23 -12.67 -1.69
C VAL A 35 10.49 -11.60 -2.75
N GLY A 36 11.24 -10.55 -2.38
CA GLY A 36 11.46 -9.38 -3.21
C GLY A 36 10.23 -8.49 -3.36
N LEU A 37 10.44 -7.32 -3.94
CA LEU A 37 9.42 -6.27 -3.99
C LEU A 37 8.20 -6.65 -4.83
N CYS A 38 8.41 -7.12 -6.07
CA CYS A 38 7.30 -7.36 -6.99
C CYS A 38 6.30 -8.37 -6.43
N THR A 39 6.79 -9.47 -5.85
CA THR A 39 5.95 -10.49 -5.22
C THR A 39 5.23 -9.94 -3.99
N ALA A 40 5.93 -9.21 -3.12
CA ALA A 40 5.36 -8.59 -1.94
C ALA A 40 4.18 -7.65 -2.28
N ILE A 41 4.36 -6.78 -3.28
CA ILE A 41 3.32 -5.84 -3.72
C ILE A 41 2.14 -6.56 -4.36
N ASN A 42 2.38 -7.56 -5.20
CA ASN A 42 1.30 -8.34 -5.79
C ASN A 42 0.45 -9.06 -4.74
N LEU A 43 1.07 -9.59 -3.68
CA LEU A 43 0.36 -10.22 -2.57
C LEU A 43 -0.52 -9.22 -1.81
N ALA A 44 0.02 -8.03 -1.49
CA ALA A 44 -0.76 -6.99 -0.81
C ALA A 44 -1.89 -6.43 -1.70
N ALA A 45 -1.61 -6.21 -2.98
CA ALA A 45 -2.56 -5.69 -3.96
C ALA A 45 -3.75 -6.63 -4.18
N ALA A 46 -3.52 -7.96 -4.14
CA ALA A 46 -4.58 -8.96 -4.29
C ALA A 46 -5.64 -8.89 -3.16
N GLU A 47 -5.29 -8.35 -1.99
CA GLU A 47 -6.19 -8.19 -0.85
C GLU A 47 -6.98 -6.87 -0.89
N ALA A 48 -6.68 -5.98 -1.84
CA ALA A 48 -7.30 -4.67 -1.93
C ALA A 48 -8.78 -4.78 -2.35
N THR A 49 -9.62 -3.93 -1.76
CA THR A 49 -11.07 -3.90 -2.02
C THR A 49 -11.52 -2.63 -2.75
N THR A 50 -10.56 -1.77 -3.10
CA THR A 50 -10.81 -0.45 -3.67
C THR A 50 -10.37 -0.38 -5.14
N LYS A 51 -10.87 0.61 -5.88
CA LYS A 51 -10.63 0.73 -7.33
C LYS A 51 -9.18 1.09 -7.68
N TYR A 52 -8.55 1.96 -6.89
CA TYR A 52 -7.22 2.48 -7.17
C TYR A 52 -6.23 1.93 -6.15
N LEU A 53 -5.07 1.52 -6.65
CA LEU A 53 -3.95 1.10 -5.83
C LEU A 53 -2.92 2.22 -5.81
N LEU A 54 -2.41 2.50 -4.62
CA LEU A 54 -1.25 3.35 -4.43
C LEU A 54 -0.16 2.55 -3.75
N TYR A 55 0.98 2.46 -4.41
CA TYR A 55 2.16 1.80 -3.86
C TYR A 55 3.02 2.82 -3.11
N SER A 56 3.41 2.49 -1.87
CA SER A 56 4.29 3.31 -1.03
C SER A 56 5.39 2.47 -0.40
N HIS A 57 6.53 3.10 -0.16
CA HIS A 57 7.63 2.54 0.61
C HIS A 57 7.51 2.90 2.10
N ASP A 58 8.21 2.15 2.94
CA ASP A 58 8.28 2.28 4.39
C ASP A 58 9.22 3.40 4.88
N ASP A 59 10.10 3.90 4.01
CA ASP A 59 11.00 5.03 4.23
C ASP A 59 10.41 6.38 3.77
N MET A 60 9.14 6.42 3.38
CA MET A 60 8.44 7.60 2.91
C MET A 60 7.25 7.96 3.82
N TYR A 61 6.84 9.23 3.76
CA TYR A 61 5.59 9.68 4.37
C TYR A 61 4.81 10.55 3.40
N PHE A 62 3.49 10.55 3.56
CA PHE A 62 2.62 11.36 2.72
C PHE A 62 2.53 12.80 3.24
N CYS A 63 2.69 13.77 2.34
CA CYS A 63 2.47 15.19 2.65
C CYS A 63 0.97 15.48 2.91
N PRO A 64 0.62 16.54 3.65
CA PRO A 64 -0.77 16.98 3.73
C PRO A 64 -1.40 17.15 2.34
N GLU A 65 -2.65 16.72 2.19
CA GLU A 65 -3.44 16.84 0.95
C GLU A 65 -2.87 16.13 -0.28
N TRP A 66 -1.96 15.17 -0.09
CA TRP A 66 -1.42 14.34 -1.17
C TRP A 66 -2.53 13.64 -1.98
N ASP A 67 -3.58 13.16 -1.30
CA ASP A 67 -4.68 12.39 -1.89
C ASP A 67 -5.56 13.27 -2.78
N VAL A 68 -5.79 14.52 -2.37
CA VAL A 68 -6.50 15.52 -3.16
C VAL A 68 -5.73 15.85 -4.44
N SER A 69 -4.42 16.07 -4.30
CA SER A 69 -3.55 16.43 -5.43
C SER A 69 -3.50 15.28 -6.46
N LEU A 70 -3.28 14.05 -6.00
CA LEU A 70 -3.24 12.87 -6.86
C LEU A 70 -4.59 12.61 -7.55
N LEU A 71 -5.69 12.75 -6.82
CA LEU A 71 -7.02 12.55 -7.39
C LEU A 71 -7.35 13.58 -8.49
N ASN A 72 -6.90 14.83 -8.32
CA ASN A 72 -7.10 15.86 -9.34
C ASN A 72 -6.37 15.48 -10.64
N GLU A 73 -5.14 14.97 -10.55
CA GLU A 73 -4.39 14.49 -11.72
C GLU A 73 -5.10 13.32 -12.41
N ILE A 74 -5.53 12.32 -11.63
CA ILE A 74 -6.25 11.14 -12.16
C ILE A 74 -7.52 11.55 -12.92
N LYS A 75 -8.27 12.56 -12.45
CA LYS A 75 -9.50 13.03 -13.12
C LYS A 75 -9.23 13.62 -14.50
N GLU A 76 -8.05 14.17 -14.75
CA GLU A 76 -7.70 14.77 -16.04
C GLU A 76 -7.37 13.72 -17.11
N ILE A 77 -6.99 12.50 -16.73
CA ILE A 77 -6.66 11.40 -17.65
C ILE A 77 -7.89 10.93 -18.45
N LYS A 78 -9.11 11.09 -17.91
CA LYS A 78 -10.41 10.80 -18.56
C LYS A 78 -10.61 9.35 -19.03
N HIS A 79 -9.76 8.41 -18.62
CA HIS A 79 -9.92 6.97 -18.82
C HIS A 79 -9.27 6.18 -17.69
N ASP A 80 -9.63 4.90 -17.54
CA ASP A 80 -9.14 4.04 -16.44
C ASP A 80 -7.82 3.31 -16.72
N ASN A 81 -7.26 3.42 -17.94
CA ASN A 81 -6.03 2.72 -18.33
C ASN A 81 -4.78 3.57 -18.08
N PHE A 82 -4.34 3.72 -16.83
CA PHE A 82 -3.16 4.51 -16.49
C PHE A 82 -2.28 3.88 -15.42
N PHE A 83 -1.02 4.33 -15.41
CA PHE A 83 -0.03 4.12 -14.34
C PHE A 83 0.69 5.45 -14.14
N LEU A 84 0.79 5.92 -12.89
CA LEU A 84 1.38 7.20 -12.50
C LEU A 84 2.60 6.98 -11.60
#